data_AF-A0A8J8EAY9-F1
#
_entry.id   AF-A0A8J8EAY9-F1
#
_cell.length_a   1.000
_cell.length_b   1.000
_cell.length_c   1.000
_cell.angle_alpha   90.00
_cell.angle_beta   90.00
_cell.angle_gamma   90.00
#
_symmetry.space_group_name_H-M   'P 1'
#
loop_
_entity.id
_entity.type
_entity.pdbx_description
1 polymer ?
#
loop_
_entity_poly.entity_id
_entity_poly.type
_entity_poly.pdbx_seq_one_letter_code
_entity_poly.pdbx_strand_id
1 'polypeptide(L)' 'MKCNLRMCVSLLLFALWLITGITGTILLIGPLTAKLGHPLPVSTADTLHIYFGFAFFGLSIVHIALNWSALKSYFRRLRS' A
#
# COMPACT_ATOMS: atom_id res chain seq x y z
N MET A 1 13.55 -17.94 14.52
CA MET A 1 12.78 -17.79 13.26
C MET A 1 13.61 -16.93 12.31
N LYS A 2 14.24 -17.49 11.27
CA LYS A 2 15.00 -16.69 10.28
C LYS A 2 13.97 -16.01 9.37
N CYS A 3 13.54 -14.81 9.72
CA CYS A 3 12.57 -14.08 8.91
C CYS A 3 13.24 -13.72 7.57
N ASN A 4 12.76 -14.30 6.47
CA ASN A 4 13.22 -13.94 5.13
C ASN A 4 12.84 -12.48 4.87
N LEU A 5 13.83 -11.58 4.81
CA LEU A 5 13.62 -10.14 4.67
C LEU A 5 12.66 -9.78 3.52
N ARG A 6 12.78 -10.49 2.38
CA ARG A 6 11.87 -10.34 1.23
C ARG A 6 10.41 -10.61 1.60
N MET A 7 10.14 -11.69 2.32
CA MET A 7 8.79 -12.08 2.74
C MET A 7 8.22 -11.10 3.76
N CYS A 8 9.05 -10.63 4.70
CA CYS A 8 8.66 -9.61 5.67
C CYS A 8 8.21 -8.32 4.98
N VAL A 9 9.01 -7.82 4.05
CA VAL A 9 8.68 -6.60 3.28
C VAL A 9 7.40 -6.79 2.46
N SER A 10 7.19 -7.96 1.84
CA SER A 10 5.94 -8.26 1.13
C SER A 10 4.71 -8.28 2.03
N LEU A 11 4.79 -8.90 3.20
CA LEU A 11 3.66 -8.95 4.15
C LEU A 11 3.34 -7.55 4.70
N LEU A 12 4.36 -6.75 5.01
CA LEU A 12 4.19 -5.36 5.43
C LEU A 12 3.55 -4.52 4.33
N LEU A 13 4.00 -4.67 3.08
CA LEU A 13 3.38 -3.98 1.94
C LEU A 13 1.92 -4.38 1.74
N PHE A 14 1.59 -5.66 1.89
CA PHE A 14 0.21 -6.13 1.80
C PHE A 14 -0.67 -5.49 2.90
N ALA A 15 -0.20 -5.46 4.14
CA ALA A 15 -0.92 -4.83 5.24
C ALA A 15 -1.10 -3.32 5.01
N LEU A 16 -0.05 -2.62 4.57
CA LEU A 16 -0.12 -1.19 4.25
C LEU A 16 -1.08 -0.91 3.09
N TRP A 17 -1.09 -1.76 2.06
CA TRP A 17 -2.02 -1.66 0.94
C TRP A 17 -3.48 -1.81 1.39
N LEU A 18 -3.77 -2.76 2.29
CA LEU A 18 -5.12 -2.92 2.86
C LEU A 18 -5.54 -1.66 3.63
N ILE A 19 -4.66 -1.14 4.49
CA ILE A 19 -4.96 0.05 5.31
C ILE A 19 -5.20 1.26 4.41
N THR A 20 -4.32 1.52 3.43
CA THR A 20 -4.46 2.66 2.51
C THR A 20 -5.65 2.51 1.58
N GLY A 21 -6.01 1.28 1.18
CA GLY A 21 -7.22 0.99 0.42
C GLY A 21 -8.51 1.30 1.20
N ILE A 22 -8.58 0.90 2.47
CA ILE A 22 -9.72 1.20 3.35
C ILE A 22 -9.83 2.71 3.58
N THR A 23 -8.73 3.38 3.99
CA THR A 23 -8.77 4.83 4.25
C THR A 23 -9.04 5.62 2.97
N GLY A 24 -8.49 5.21 1.83
CA GLY A 24 -8.77 5.84 0.53
C GLY A 24 -10.24 5.71 0.12
N THR A 25 -10.87 4.56 0.42
CA THR A 25 -12.30 4.36 0.18
C THR A 25 -13.14 5.29 1.06
N ILE A 26 -12.80 5.43 2.35
CA ILE A 26 -13.47 6.36 3.28
C ILE A 26 -13.38 7.80 2.77
N LEU A 27 -12.20 8.22 2.29
CA LEU A 27 -12.01 9.56 1.72
C LEU A 27 -12.85 9.78 0.47
N LEU A 28 -12.97 8.76 -0.38
CA LEU A 28 -13.75 8.82 -1.61
C LEU A 28 -15.26 8.97 -1.34
N ILE A 29 -15.80 8.16 -0.42
CA ILE A 29 -17.26 8.13 -0.15
C ILE A 29 -17.69 9.10 0.96
N GLY A 30 -16.77 9.58 1.80
CA GLY A 30 -17.07 10.43 2.95
C GLY A 30 -17.94 11.66 2.64
N PRO A 31 -17.69 12.41 1.55
CA PRO A 31 -18.56 13.53 1.17
C PRO A 31 -19.99 13.12 0.84
N LEU A 32 -20.19 11.92 0.28
CA LEU A 32 -21.51 11.38 -0.05
C LEU A 32 -22.23 10.91 1.21
N THR A 33 -21.55 10.18 2.09
CA THR A 33 -22.17 9.68 3.32
C THR A 33 -22.53 10.81 4.29
N ALA A 34 -21.74 11.88 4.32
CA ALA A 34 -22.06 13.10 5.06
C ALA A 34 -23.37 13.75 4.59
N LYS A 35 -23.63 13.78 3.27
CA LYS A 35 -24.90 14.26 2.71
C LYS A 35 -26.10 13.37 3.05
N LEU A 36 -25.85 12.09 3.29
CA LEU A 36 -26.86 11.09 3.69
C LEU A 36 -27.06 11.02 5.22
N GLY A 37 -26.43 11.91 6.00
CA GLY A 37 -26.58 11.97 7.45
C GLY A 37 -25.69 11.00 8.24
N HIS A 38 -24.78 10.28 7.56
CA HIS A 38 -23.84 9.34 8.18
C HIS A 38 -22.40 9.78 7.94
N PRO A 39 -21.90 10.78 8.69
CA PRO A 39 -20.53 11.27 8.50
C PRO A 39 -19.51 10.19 8.89
N LEU A 40 -18.56 9.92 7.99
CA LEU A 40 -17.42 9.05 8.25
C LEU A 40 -16.26 9.86 8.85
N PRO A 41 -15.29 9.22 9.52
CA PRO A 41 -14.14 9.90 10.12
C PRO A 41 -13.09 10.30 9.06
N VAL A 42 -13.44 11.24 8.18
CA VAL A 42 -12.63 11.67 7.03
C VAL A 42 -11.28 12.26 7.47
N SER A 43 -11.24 13.09 8.52
CA SER A 43 -9.99 13.70 9.00
C SER A 43 -8.98 12.68 9.51
N THR A 44 -9.46 11.66 10.24
CA THR A 44 -8.60 10.55 10.69
C THR A 44 -8.17 9.69 9.52
N ALA A 45 -9.07 9.38 8.60
CA ALA A 45 -8.76 8.63 7.39
C ALA A 45 -7.71 9.34 6.51
N ASP A 46 -7.78 10.67 6.39
CA ASP A 46 -6.85 11.51 5.63
C ASP A 46 -5.44 11.40 6.20
N THR A 47 -5.32 11.64 7.51
CA THR A 47 -4.05 11.52 8.24
C THR A 47 -3.44 10.13 8.03
N LEU A 48 -4.21 9.07 8.29
CA LEU A 48 -3.71 7.69 8.16
C LEU A 48 -3.36 7.35 6.71
N HIS A 49 -4.16 7.79 5.74
CA HIS A 49 -3.92 7.53 4.32
C HIS A 49 -2.59 8.15 3.86
N ILE A 50 -2.30 9.39 4.26
CA ILE A 50 -1.06 10.07 3.89
C ILE A 50 0.15 9.38 4.51
N TYR A 51 0.16 9.13 5.82
CA TYR A 51 1.31 8.54 6.51
C TYR A 51 1.56 7.09 6.06
N PHE A 52 0.53 6.24 6.01
CA PHE A 52 0.69 4.87 5.55
C PHE A 52 0.93 4.79 4.04
N GLY A 53 0.40 5.72 3.25
CA GLY A 53 0.69 5.86 1.82
C GLY A 53 2.16 6.16 1.56
N PHE A 54 2.75 7.08 2.32
CA PHE A 54 4.19 7.36 2.25
C PHE A 54 5.04 6.15 2.63
N ALA A 55 4.68 5.46 3.72
CA ALA A 55 5.37 4.24 4.14
C ALA A 55 5.27 3.13 3.07
N PHE A 56 4.09 2.96 2.48
CA PHE A 56 3.84 2.01 1.39
C PHE A 56 4.69 2.31 0.17
N PHE A 57 4.76 3.58 -0.25
CA PHE A 57 5.59 4.01 -1.38
C PHE A 57 7.08 3.73 -1.13
N GLY A 58 7.60 4.14 0.03
CA GLY A 58 8.99 3.89 0.41
C GLY A 58 9.34 2.40 0.45
N LEU A 59 8.49 1.58 1.08
CA LEU A 59 8.69 0.13 1.13
C LEU A 59 8.57 -0.54 -0.24
N SER A 60 7.78 0.02 -1.16
CA SER A 60 7.66 -0.51 -2.53
C SER A 60 8.98 -0.40 -3.28
N ILE A 61 9.72 0.69 -3.09
CA ILE A 61 11.08 0.86 -3.66
C ILE A 61 12.01 -0.20 -3.08
N VAL A 62 11.99 -0.40 -1.76
CA VAL A 62 12.80 -1.43 -1.09
C VAL A 62 12.44 -2.83 -1.61
N HIS A 63 11.16 -3.12 -1.78
CA HIS A 63 10.68 -4.39 -2.31
C HIS A 63 11.18 -4.66 -3.73
N ILE A 64 11.12 -3.66 -4.60
CA ILE A 64 11.65 -3.74 -5.98
C ILE A 64 13.17 -3.98 -5.94
N ALA A 65 13.90 -3.23 -5.12
CA ALA A 65 15.36 -3.38 -5.00
C ALA A 65 15.75 -4.79 -4.54
N LEU A 66 15.07 -5.33 -3.51
CA LEU A 66 15.31 -6.68 -3.01
C LEU A 66 15.01 -7.77 -4.04
N ASN A 67 14.09 -7.51 -4.97
CA ASN A 67 13.65 -8.45 -6.01
C ASN A 67 14.19 -8.11 -7.42
N TRP A 68 15.17 -7.21 -7.52
CA TRP A 68 15.69 -6.70 -8.80
C TRP A 68 16.21 -7.79 -9.74
N SER A 69 16.87 -8.81 -9.20
CA SER A 69 17.37 -9.95 -10.00
C SER A 69 16.24 -10.77 -10.62
N ALA A 70 15.15 -10.99 -9.88
CA ALA A 70 13.97 -11.68 -10.40
C ALA A 70 13.29 -10.85 -11.49
N LEU A 71 13.16 -9.54 -11.26
CA LEU A 71 12.59 -8.61 -12.24
C LEU A 71 13.39 -8.60 -13.56
N LYS A 72 14.73 -8.52 -13.49
CA LYS A 72 15.60 -8.60 -14.67
C LYS A 72 15.45 -9.94 -15.41
N SER A 73 15.32 -11.05 -14.68
CA SER A 73 15.11 -12.37 -15.29
C SER A 73 13.77 -12.44 -16.03
N TYR A 74 12.71 -11.88 -15.44
CA TYR A 74 11.38 -11.80 -16.06
C TYR A 74 11.40 -11.00 -17.37
N PHE A 75 11.99 -9.79 -17.36
CA PHE A 75 12.11 -8.98 -18.57
C PHE A 75 12.96 -9.62 -19.66
N ARG A 76 14.00 -10.38 -19.29
CA ARG A 76 14.81 -11.12 -20.27
C ARG A 76 13.99 -12.19 -21.00
N ARG A 77 13.12 -12.91 -20.29
CA ARG A 77 12.22 -13.92 -20.88
C ARG A 77 11.16 -13.32 -21.78
N LEU A 78 10.68 -12.11 -21.48
CA LEU A 78 9.69 -11.43 -22.33
C LEU A 78 10.29 -10.92 -23.65
N ARG A 79 11.61 -10.76 -23.73
CA ARG A 79 12.32 -10.29 -24.93
C ARG A 79 12.70 -11.44 -25.89
N SER A 80 12.79 -12.67 -25.40
CA SER A 80 13.08 -13.88 -26.20
C SER A 80 11.82 -14.45 -26.82
#